data_AF-A0A929B962-F1
#
_entry.id   AF-A0A929B962-F1
#
_cell.length_a   1.000
_cell.length_b   1.000
_cell.length_c   1.000
_cell.angle_alpha   90.00
_cell.angle_beta   90.00
_cell.angle_gamma   90.00
#
_symmetry.space_group_name_H-M   'P 1'
#
loop_
_entity.id
_entity.type
_entity.pdbx_description
1 polymer ?
#
loop_
_entity_poly.entity_id
_entity_poly.type
_entity_poly.pdbx_seq_one_letter_code
_entity_poly.pdbx_strand_id
1 'polypeptide(L)'
;MSNEMLGEPDFVSSSAIRKYCENARKLFHPLYHELHVSAEELEIALKYVRSADPKAGGMDSRLRAKLVSRQLKHAASAVEVASKSAVGTYMAFLKHYSPEVTESRKKNSRKKFEFDE
;
A
#
# COMPACT_ATOMS: atom_id res chain seq x y z
N MET A 1 -14.31 6.31 7.95
CA MET A 1 -13.58 5.15 7.42
C MET A 1 -12.21 5.49 6.82
N SER A 2 -12.08 6.21 5.69
CA SER A 2 -10.73 6.49 5.11
C SER A 2 -9.86 7.40 5.99
N ASN A 3 -10.43 8.47 6.54
CA ASN A 3 -9.74 9.38 7.47
C ASN A 3 -9.30 8.71 8.77
N GLU A 4 -10.00 7.65 9.21
CA GLU A 4 -9.64 6.92 10.43
C GLU A 4 -8.39 6.04 10.22
N MET A 5 -8.19 5.53 8.99
CA MET A 5 -7.08 4.63 8.68
C MET A 5 -5.81 5.38 8.24
N LEU A 6 -5.96 6.46 7.46
CA LEU A 6 -4.83 7.29 7.02
C LEU A 6 -4.44 8.34 8.08
N GLY A 7 -5.39 8.74 8.91
CA GLY A 7 -5.30 9.94 9.74
C GLY A 7 -5.65 11.20 8.95
N GLU A 8 -5.80 12.30 9.68
CA GLU A 8 -6.00 13.62 9.08
C GLU A 8 -4.74 14.03 8.30
N PRO A 9 -4.86 14.51 7.05
CA PRO A 9 -3.74 15.00 6.26
C PRO A 9 -3.25 16.35 6.80
N ASP A 10 -2.51 16.30 7.90
CA ASP A 10 -1.78 17.42 8.47
C ASP A 10 -0.33 17.39 7.97
N PHE A 11 0.05 18.36 7.13
CA PHE A 11 1.38 18.44 6.53
C PHE A 11 2.21 19.61 7.07
N VAL A 12 1.92 20.06 8.29
CA VAL A 12 2.64 21.19 8.91
C VAL A 12 3.95 20.80 9.60
N SER A 13 4.28 19.51 9.69
CA SER A 13 5.52 19.03 10.30
C SER A 13 6.10 17.80 9.61
N SER A 14 7.42 17.63 9.68
CA SER A 14 8.12 16.46 9.12
C SER A 14 7.66 15.14 9.75
N SER A 15 7.33 15.15 11.05
CA SER A 15 6.75 14.00 11.75
C SER A 15 5.34 13.68 11.26
N ALA A 16 4.52 14.70 10.95
CA ALA A 16 3.17 14.48 10.41
C ALA A 16 3.21 13.93 8.97
N ILE A 17 4.09 14.45 8.10
CA ILE A 17 4.34 13.89 6.76
C ILE A 17 4.77 12.42 6.86
N ARG A 18 5.73 12.11 7.74
CA ARG A 18 6.19 10.73 7.99
C ARG A 18 5.03 9.84 8.42
N LYS A 19 4.27 10.27 9.43
CA LYS A 19 3.17 9.51 10.01
C LYS A 19 2.10 9.20 8.96
N TYR A 20 1.72 10.18 8.15
CA TYR A 20 0.74 9.99 7.08
C TYR A 20 1.22 8.96 6.04
N CYS A 21 2.47 9.07 5.57
CA CYS A 21 3.05 8.12 4.61
C CYS A 21 3.19 6.71 5.20
N GLU A 22 3.56 6.59 6.48
CA GLU A 22 3.63 5.30 7.18
C GLU A 22 2.25 4.67 7.36
N ASN A 23 1.22 5.45 7.68
CA ASN A 23 -0.16 4.98 7.78
C ASN A 23 -0.67 4.48 6.41
N ALA A 24 -0.42 5.21 5.33
CA ALA A 24 -0.73 4.77 3.98
C ALA A 24 -0.07 3.42 3.64
N ARG A 25 1.23 3.25 3.96
CA ARG A 25 1.91 1.96 3.78
C ARG A 25 1.28 0.84 4.62
N LYS A 26 0.95 1.12 5.88
CA LYS A 26 0.30 0.15 6.79
C LYS A 26 -1.10 -0.26 6.32
N LEU A 27 -1.80 0.62 5.63
CA LEU A 27 -3.11 0.34 5.03
C LEU A 27 -2.97 -0.46 3.72
N PHE A 28 -2.07 -0.02 2.83
CA PHE A 28 -1.95 -0.62 1.50
C PHE A 28 -1.28 -2.00 1.52
N HIS A 29 -0.34 -2.24 2.43
CA HIS A 29 0.38 -3.53 2.43
C HIS A 29 -0.51 -4.74 2.74
N PRO A 30 -1.37 -4.75 3.78
CA PRO A 30 -2.34 -5.81 3.99
C PRO A 30 -3.35 -5.92 2.85
N LEU A 31 -3.86 -4.78 2.38
CA LEU A 31 -4.84 -4.74 1.28
C LEU A 31 -4.29 -5.37 -0.01
N TYR A 32 -3.03 -5.13 -0.34
CA TYR A 32 -2.36 -5.80 -1.47
C TYR A 32 -2.43 -7.33 -1.34
N HIS A 33 -2.09 -7.87 -0.16
CA HIS A 33 -2.10 -9.31 0.07
C HIS A 33 -3.51 -9.89 -0.01
N GLU A 34 -4.49 -9.22 0.62
CA GLU A 34 -5.89 -9.64 0.58
C GLU A 34 -6.41 -9.68 -0.87
N LEU A 35 -6.19 -8.61 -1.65
CA LEU A 35 -6.61 -8.57 -3.05
C LEU A 35 -5.92 -9.65 -3.89
N HIS A 36 -4.64 -9.93 -3.63
CA HIS A 36 -3.90 -10.96 -4.34
C HIS A 36 -4.47 -12.36 -4.06
N VAL A 37 -4.69 -12.69 -2.78
CA VAL A 37 -5.27 -13.98 -2.36
C VAL A 37 -6.69 -14.13 -2.89
N SER A 38 -7.54 -13.10 -2.74
CA SER A 38 -8.91 -13.12 -3.26
C SER A 38 -8.95 -13.30 -4.78
N ALA A 39 -7.94 -12.81 -5.52
CA ALA A 39 -7.86 -13.02 -6.96
C ALA A 39 -7.59 -14.48 -7.33
N GLU A 40 -6.72 -15.17 -6.58
CA GLU A 40 -6.47 -16.60 -6.75
C GLU A 40 -7.70 -17.43 -6.38
N GLU A 41 -8.35 -17.13 -5.25
CA GLU A 41 -9.58 -17.80 -4.83
C GLU A 41 -10.70 -17.63 -5.85
N LEU A 42 -10.89 -16.41 -6.38
CA LEU A 42 -11.86 -16.11 -7.43
C LEU A 42 -11.57 -16.90 -8.70
N GLU A 43 -10.30 -16.99 -9.11
CA GLU A 43 -9.90 -17.77 -10.28
C GLU A 43 -10.21 -19.26 -10.09
N ILE A 44 -9.88 -19.82 -8.93
CA ILE A 44 -10.12 -21.21 -8.58
C ILE A 44 -11.61 -21.51 -8.56
N ALA A 45 -12.41 -20.68 -7.89
CA ALA A 45 -13.86 -20.84 -7.81
C ALA A 45 -14.50 -20.84 -9.21
N LEU A 46 -14.10 -19.91 -10.07
CA LEU A 46 -14.65 -19.79 -11.42
C LEU A 46 -14.23 -20.93 -12.35
N LYS A 47 -13.05 -21.55 -12.15
CA LYS A 47 -12.61 -22.72 -12.95
C LYS A 47 -13.53 -23.93 -12.81
N TYR A 48 -14.26 -24.06 -11.70
CA TYR A 48 -15.21 -25.16 -11.47
C TYR A 48 -16.59 -24.89 -12.08
N VAL A 49 -16.85 -23.69 -12.59
CA VAL A 49 -18.11 -23.39 -13.28
C VAL A 49 -18.16 -24.17 -14.58
N ARG A 50 -19.25 -24.91 -14.81
CA ARG A 50 -19.45 -25.71 -16.03
C ARG A 50 -19.45 -24.79 -17.25
N SER A 51 -18.81 -25.25 -18.33
CA SER A 51 -18.87 -24.56 -19.62
C SER A 51 -20.30 -24.56 -20.15
N ALA A 52 -20.74 -23.41 -20.68
CA ALA A 52 -22.02 -23.32 -21.39
C ALA A 52 -21.94 -24.00 -22.76
N ASP A 53 -20.76 -24.06 -23.37
CA ASP A 53 -20.49 -24.84 -24.57
C ASP A 53 -20.04 -26.27 -24.18
N PRO A 54 -20.83 -27.32 -24.50
CA PRO A 54 -20.48 -28.71 -24.24
C PRO A 54 -19.23 -29.17 -25.01
N LYS A 55 -18.94 -28.57 -26.17
CA LYS A 55 -17.80 -28.93 -27.03
C LYS A 55 -16.48 -28.37 -26.54
N ALA A 56 -16.52 -27.29 -25.76
CA ALA A 56 -15.33 -26.61 -25.25
C ALA A 56 -14.64 -27.34 -24.08
N GLY A 57 -15.20 -28.44 -23.56
CA GLY A 57 -14.56 -29.28 -22.55
C GLY A 57 -14.10 -28.56 -21.27
N GLY A 58 -14.68 -27.39 -20.96
CA GLY A 58 -14.27 -26.56 -19.81
C GLY A 58 -13.13 -25.56 -20.09
N MET A 59 -12.52 -25.56 -21.28
CA MET A 59 -11.45 -24.61 -21.63
C MET A 59 -11.94 -23.15 -21.60
N ASP A 60 -13.14 -22.89 -22.12
CA ASP A 60 -13.77 -21.57 -22.08
C ASP A 60 -13.94 -21.06 -20.64
N SER A 61 -14.38 -21.94 -19.72
CA SER A 61 -14.56 -21.58 -18.31
C SER A 61 -13.25 -21.16 -17.64
N ARG A 62 -12.15 -21.91 -17.91
CA ARG A 62 -10.81 -21.57 -17.38
C ARG A 62 -10.30 -20.24 -17.93
N LEU A 63 -10.52 -19.97 -19.21
CA LEU A 63 -10.13 -18.71 -19.83
C LEU A 63 -10.92 -17.53 -19.22
N ARG A 64 -12.23 -17.66 -19.10
CA ARG A 64 -13.08 -16.64 -18.46
C ARG A 64 -12.72 -16.41 -17.00
N ALA A 65 -12.45 -17.47 -16.24
CA ALA A 65 -11.97 -17.38 -14.86
C ALA A 65 -10.70 -16.51 -14.76
N LYS A 66 -9.72 -16.74 -15.64
CA LYS A 66 -8.49 -15.95 -15.71
C LYS A 66 -8.75 -14.49 -16.11
N LEU A 67 -9.65 -14.24 -17.06
CA LEU A 67 -9.99 -12.88 -17.51
C LEU A 67 -10.63 -12.07 -16.38
N VAL A 68 -11.51 -12.70 -15.59
CA VAL A 68 -12.17 -12.07 -14.45
C VAL A 68 -11.17 -11.85 -13.30
N SER A 69 -10.45 -12.90 -12.88
CA SER A 69 -9.49 -12.80 -11.78
C SER A 69 -8.37 -11.79 -12.06
N ARG A 70 -7.98 -11.62 -13.33
CA ARG A 70 -6.96 -10.65 -13.75
C ARG A 70 -7.26 -9.22 -13.30
N GLN A 71 -8.53 -8.82 -13.24
CA GLN A 71 -8.87 -7.47 -12.76
C GLN A 71 -8.51 -7.27 -11.30
N LEU A 72 -8.72 -8.30 -10.48
CA LEU A 72 -8.37 -8.26 -9.06
C LEU A 72 -6.85 -8.36 -8.84
N LYS A 73 -6.14 -9.16 -9.66
CA LYS A 73 -4.66 -9.16 -9.70
C LYS A 73 -4.11 -7.78 -10.07
N HIS A 74 -4.72 -7.11 -11.05
CA HIS A 74 -4.35 -5.74 -11.43
C HIS A 74 -4.59 -4.75 -10.29
N ALA A 75 -5.72 -4.85 -9.58
CA ALA A 75 -5.99 -4.04 -8.40
C ALA A 75 -4.94 -4.25 -7.31
N ALA A 76 -4.54 -5.50 -7.03
CA ALA A 76 -3.46 -5.79 -6.10
C ALA A 76 -2.15 -5.09 -6.52
N SER A 77 -1.73 -5.25 -7.79
CA SER A 77 -0.52 -4.57 -8.30
C SER A 77 -0.60 -3.04 -8.18
N ALA A 78 -1.77 -2.43 -8.44
CA ALA A 78 -1.96 -0.99 -8.27
C ALA A 78 -1.81 -0.56 -6.81
N VAL A 79 -2.31 -1.35 -5.86
CA VAL A 79 -2.14 -1.10 -4.41
C VAL A 79 -0.67 -1.26 -3.99
N GLU A 80 0.04 -2.24 -4.55
CA GLU A 80 1.49 -2.40 -4.32
C GLU A 80 2.27 -1.15 -4.78
N VAL A 81 1.95 -0.64 -5.98
CA VAL A 81 2.52 0.60 -6.51
C VAL A 81 2.18 1.77 -5.58
N ALA A 82 0.93 1.92 -5.15
CA ALA A 82 0.52 2.97 -4.23
C ALA A 82 1.30 2.91 -2.90
N SER A 83 1.51 1.70 -2.35
CA SER A 83 2.33 1.47 -1.15
C SER A 83 3.77 1.91 -1.32
N LYS A 84 4.40 1.54 -2.44
CA LYS A 84 5.77 1.97 -2.79
C LYS A 84 5.85 3.48 -2.96
N SER A 85 4.89 4.08 -3.65
CA SER A 85 4.82 5.53 -3.87
C SER A 85 4.64 6.29 -2.56
N ALA A 86 3.83 5.80 -1.61
CA ALA A 86 3.67 6.45 -0.30
C ALA A 86 5.00 6.51 0.48
N VAL A 87 5.79 5.44 0.46
CA VAL A 87 7.14 5.44 1.04
C VAL A 87 8.07 6.35 0.25
N GLY A 88 8.00 6.28 -1.08
CA GLY A 88 8.77 7.12 -1.99
C GLY A 88 8.57 8.62 -1.74
N THR A 89 7.34 9.04 -1.43
CA THR A 89 7.01 10.43 -1.08
C THR A 89 7.81 10.90 0.14
N TYR A 90 7.84 10.13 1.23
CA TYR A 90 8.61 10.52 2.41
C TYR A 90 10.12 10.50 2.15
N MET A 91 10.62 9.54 1.37
CA MET A 91 12.03 9.49 0.98
C MET A 91 12.43 10.67 0.08
N ALA A 92 11.56 11.07 -0.84
CA ALA A 92 11.75 12.25 -1.68
C ALA A 92 11.76 13.53 -0.82
N PHE A 93 10.84 13.65 0.14
CA PHE A 93 10.85 14.75 1.12
C PHE A 93 12.20 14.82 1.85
N LEU A 94 12.68 13.70 2.41
CA LEU A 94 13.98 13.67 3.10
C LEU A 94 15.14 14.04 2.18
N LYS A 95 15.12 13.60 0.92
CA LYS A 95 16.17 13.90 -0.06
C LYS A 95 16.21 15.39 -0.41
N HIS A 96 15.05 16.00 -0.67
CA HIS A 96 14.95 17.38 -1.16
C HIS A 96 15.04 18.43 -0.05
N TYR A 97 14.69 18.07 1.19
CA TYR A 97 14.70 18.96 2.35
C TYR A 97 15.73 18.54 3.42
N SER A 98 16.74 17.76 3.03
CA SER A 98 17.76 17.21 3.95
C SER A 98 18.49 18.29 4.77
N PRO A 99 18.93 19.43 4.18
CA PRO A 99 19.60 20.49 4.94
C PRO A 99 18.72 21.05 6.07
N GLU A 100 17.47 21.40 5.77
CA GLU A 100 16.50 21.99 6.69
C GLU A 100 16.08 21.00 7.79
N VAL A 101 15.89 19.73 7.42
CA VAL A 101 15.61 18.64 8.37
C VAL A 101 16.81 18.41 9.29
N THR A 102 18.03 18.50 8.78
CA THR A 102 19.25 18.29 9.58
C THR A 102 19.51 19.47 10.54
N GLU A 103 19.33 20.70 10.06
CA GLU A 103 19.48 21.91 10.86
C GLU A 103 18.43 22.01 11.97
N SER A 104 17.15 21.73 11.65
CA SER A 104 16.08 21.67 12.66
C SER A 104 16.32 20.57 13.70
N ARG A 105 16.87 19.41 13.29
CA ARG A 105 17.24 18.33 14.22
C ARG A 105 18.38 18.73 15.16
N LYS A 106 19.41 19.44 14.66
CA LYS A 106 20.50 20.00 15.49
C LYS A 106 20.00 21.06 16.48
N LYS A 107 19.03 21.89 16.07
CA LYS A 107 18.40 22.88 16.97
C LYS A 107 17.67 22.20 18.14
N ASN A 108 17.01 21.07 17.89
CA ASN A 108 16.27 20.30 18.89
C ASN A 108 17.12 19.35 19.75
N SER A 109 18.35 18.99 19.34
CA SER A 109 19.20 18.06 20.11
C SER A 109 20.00 18.72 21.24
N ARG A 110 19.72 19.98 21.60
CA ARG A 110 20.37 20.69 22.72
C ARG A 110 19.88 20.26 24.10
N LYS A 111 19.19 19.12 24.24
CA LYS A 111 18.91 18.56 25.57
C LYS A 111 20.23 18.04 26.16
N LYS A 112 20.79 18.84 27.07
CA LYS A 112 21.90 18.45 27.93
C LYS A 112 21.40 17.32 28.83
N PHE A 113 22.17 16.25 28.90
CA PHE A 113 21.99 15.23 29.92
C PHE A 113 22.52 15.83 31.23
N GLU A 114 21.64 16.02 32.21
CA GLU A 114 22.01 16.51 33.54
C GLU A 114 22.04 15.32 34.49
N PHE A 115 23.08 15.26 35.32
CA PHE A 115 23.19 14.33 36.44
C PHE A 115 22.75 15.09 37.68
N ASP A 116 21.71 14.60 38.34
CA ASP A 116 21.31 15.05 39.68
C ASP A 116 22.09 14.23 40.73
N GLU A 117 22.58 14.88 41.79
CA GLU A 117 23.30 14.29 42.94
C GLU A 117 22.40 13.46 43.86
#